data_AF-A0A084VIV2-F1
#
_entry.id   AF-A0A084VIV2-F1
#
_cell.length_a   1.000
_cell.length_b   1.000
_cell.length_c   1.000
_cell.angle_alpha   90.00
_cell.angle_beta   90.00
_cell.angle_gamma   90.00
#
_symmetry.space_group_name_H-M   'P 1'
#
loop_
_entity.id
_entity.type
_entity.pdbx_description
1 polymer ?
#
loop_
_entity_poly.entity_id
_entity_poly.type
_entity_poly.pdbx_seq_one_letter_code
_entity_poly.pdbx_strand_id
1 'polypeptide(L)'
;MYNWTNAASYLQQPGTMLPSFEELGPFTFDEHSEPVDIKHHSGNGTLSYRKRTYFRRSLVDTAGGKLQQTNITNINLAALLISFLSANLDYFVQRELSFMLHDLNQTIATTRPVGQLLFTGYRGPLWDQARKLVCARYQHPGLCDVDRLAYFRTYNVTRRASATYSLGMGVDDRAPYGMVRLWNEGAIKGSPCEHFDGYTGEMFPSRFDRRQSFPIVLPELCLRLTLEYDGEQLVNGILGHRFVAKAIEPFNRTDQCIAADYSTLTSNECLGLPVFRDDTQQNVRREVPGGDAGMYLIVEPTTGMLLESQTSVKYHTFLTPNAHIGLFQDVPELYVPLYRFIRFYRLGDAKTQSLKKMLHLLDAGRQIALAGCALGAVIILLAVSYAYWNAHRPKTKTQQRKLHAEYHIVGAPTNSVVGIFAQ
;
A
#
# COMPACT_ATOMS: atom_id res chain seq x y z
N MET A 1 -19.61 -10.25 -4.22
CA MET A 1 -20.60 -9.19 -3.91
C MET A 1 -21.80 -9.85 -3.27
N TYR A 2 -22.56 -9.16 -2.43
CA TYR A 2 -23.70 -9.77 -1.75
C TYR A 2 -25.02 -9.41 -2.45
N ASN A 3 -25.86 -10.41 -2.69
CA ASN A 3 -27.20 -10.28 -3.26
C ASN A 3 -28.23 -10.40 -2.14
N TRP A 4 -29.10 -9.41 -1.99
CA TRP A 4 -30.18 -9.38 -1.02
C TRP A 4 -31.38 -10.14 -1.60
N THR A 5 -31.46 -11.43 -1.29
CA THR A 5 -32.38 -12.38 -1.96
C THR A 5 -33.84 -12.14 -1.60
N ASN A 6 -34.12 -11.67 -0.38
CA ASN A 6 -35.47 -11.42 0.14
C ASN A 6 -35.75 -9.93 0.40
N ALA A 7 -35.08 -9.01 -0.31
CA ALA A 7 -35.19 -7.57 -0.09
C ALA A 7 -36.64 -7.07 -0.11
N ALA A 8 -37.42 -7.44 -1.13
CA ALA A 8 -38.80 -6.97 -1.29
C ALA A 8 -39.71 -7.43 -0.15
N SER A 9 -39.66 -8.72 0.22
CA SER A 9 -40.49 -9.27 1.29
C SER A 9 -40.05 -8.78 2.68
N TYR A 10 -38.74 -8.63 2.90
CA TYR A 10 -38.20 -8.08 4.15
C TYR A 10 -38.63 -6.63 4.36
N LEU A 11 -38.55 -5.79 3.32
CA LEU A 11 -38.92 -4.37 3.40
C LEU A 11 -40.44 -4.14 3.55
N GLN A 12 -41.28 -5.08 3.10
CA GLN A 12 -42.73 -5.00 3.28
C GLN A 12 -43.17 -5.33 4.72
N GLN A 13 -42.48 -6.26 5.39
CA GLN A 13 -42.84 -6.75 6.72
C GLN A 13 -41.61 -6.91 7.61
N PRO A 14 -40.92 -5.80 7.96
CA PRO A 14 -39.74 -5.86 8.80
C PRO A 14 -40.06 -6.53 10.15
N GLY A 15 -39.18 -7.41 10.62
CA GLY A 15 -39.32 -8.14 11.89
C GLY A 15 -40.04 -9.49 11.81
N THR A 16 -40.68 -9.83 10.68
CA THR A 16 -41.31 -11.15 10.48
C THR A 16 -40.35 -12.21 9.93
N MET A 17 -39.31 -11.76 9.23
CA MET A 17 -38.28 -12.63 8.65
C MET A 17 -36.90 -12.00 8.79
N LEU A 18 -35.87 -12.85 8.82
CA LEU A 18 -34.49 -12.40 8.80
C LEU A 18 -34.07 -11.99 7.38
N PRO A 19 -33.23 -10.96 7.22
CA PRO A 19 -32.68 -10.59 5.92
C PRO A 19 -31.73 -11.69 5.42
N SER A 20 -31.80 -12.01 4.14
CA SER A 20 -31.00 -13.05 3.51
C SER A 20 -30.09 -12.45 2.45
N PHE A 21 -28.79 -12.71 2.60
CA PHE A 21 -27.74 -12.25 1.69
C PHE A 21 -26.94 -13.43 1.18
N GLU A 22 -26.79 -13.53 -0.14
CA GLU A 22 -26.02 -14.58 -0.81
C GLU A 22 -24.79 -13.96 -1.49
N GLU A 23 -23.61 -14.55 -1.29
CA GLU A 23 -22.40 -14.09 -1.97
C GLU A 23 -22.35 -14.58 -3.41
N LEU A 24 -22.29 -13.64 -4.35
CA LEU A 24 -22.10 -13.88 -5.78
C LEU A 24 -20.70 -13.42 -6.22
N GLY A 25 -19.94 -14.33 -6.81
CA GLY A 25 -18.57 -14.10 -7.27
C GLY A 25 -17.77 -15.41 -7.40
N PRO A 26 -16.45 -15.32 -7.64
CA PRO A 26 -15.68 -14.10 -7.81
C PRO A 26 -15.96 -13.40 -9.13
N PHE A 27 -15.79 -12.07 -9.15
CA PHE A 27 -15.72 -11.29 -10.39
C PHE A 27 -14.27 -10.84 -10.59
N THR A 28 -13.57 -11.48 -11.51
CA THR A 28 -12.11 -11.35 -11.63
C THR A 28 -11.70 -10.27 -12.61
N PHE A 29 -10.80 -9.37 -12.19
CA PHE A 29 -10.26 -8.28 -12.99
C PHE A 29 -8.75 -8.18 -12.84
N ASP A 30 -8.06 -7.91 -13.94
CA ASP A 30 -6.64 -7.61 -13.96
C ASP A 30 -6.46 -6.11 -13.70
N GLU A 31 -5.78 -5.77 -12.62
CA GLU A 31 -5.40 -4.39 -12.31
C GLU A 31 -4.11 -4.02 -13.05
N HIS A 32 -4.14 -2.92 -13.79
CA HIS A 32 -2.95 -2.32 -14.38
C HIS A 32 -2.73 -0.94 -13.79
N SER A 33 -1.56 -0.73 -13.23
CA SER A 33 -1.15 0.51 -12.59
C SER A 33 0.17 1.00 -13.19
N GLU A 34 0.26 2.29 -13.50
CA GLU A 34 1.49 2.91 -14.04
C GLU A 34 1.75 4.29 -13.42
N PRO A 35 3.03 4.64 -13.17
CA PRO A 35 3.41 6.01 -12.82
C PRO A 35 3.38 6.91 -14.07
N VAL A 36 2.82 8.10 -13.94
CA VAL A 36 2.74 9.14 -14.97
C VAL A 36 3.23 10.48 -14.39
N ASP A 37 3.51 11.46 -15.26
CA ASP A 37 3.95 12.81 -14.88
C ASP A 37 5.19 12.82 -13.95
N ILE A 38 6.14 11.92 -14.22
CA ILE A 38 7.35 11.74 -13.42
C ILE A 38 8.28 12.95 -13.56
N LYS A 39 8.70 13.52 -12.42
CA LYS A 39 9.73 14.56 -12.36
C LYS A 39 10.74 14.24 -11.27
N HIS A 40 12.02 14.43 -11.58
CA HIS A 40 13.12 14.22 -10.65
C HIS A 40 13.50 15.54 -9.96
N HIS A 41 13.68 15.49 -8.65
CA HIS A 41 14.12 16.61 -7.83
C HIS A 41 15.47 16.26 -7.21
N SER A 42 16.55 16.55 -7.94
CA SER A 42 17.91 16.20 -7.52
C SER A 42 18.32 16.89 -6.21
N GLY A 43 17.87 18.12 -5.99
CA GLY A 43 18.24 18.92 -4.80
C GLY A 43 17.78 18.35 -3.46
N ASN A 44 16.76 17.48 -3.43
CA ASN A 44 16.25 16.83 -2.22
C ASN A 44 16.17 15.31 -2.31
N GLY A 45 16.73 14.70 -3.38
CA GLY A 45 16.73 13.25 -3.57
C GLY A 45 15.35 12.61 -3.72
N THR A 46 14.35 13.34 -4.23
CA THR A 46 12.98 12.83 -4.41
C THR A 46 12.54 12.78 -5.88
N LEU A 47 11.51 11.97 -6.13
CA LEU A 47 10.83 11.86 -7.41
C LEU A 47 9.35 12.12 -7.21
N SER A 48 8.78 13.09 -7.92
CA SER A 48 7.33 13.31 -7.92
C SER A 48 6.67 12.56 -9.06
N TYR A 49 5.54 11.91 -8.83
CA TYR A 49 4.78 11.18 -9.83
C TYR A 49 3.28 11.18 -9.51
N ARG A 50 2.46 10.82 -10.48
CA ARG A 50 1.05 10.47 -10.28
C ARG A 50 0.85 9.01 -10.69
N LYS A 51 -0.18 8.35 -10.18
CA LYS A 51 -0.52 6.96 -10.49
C LYS A 51 -1.78 6.94 -11.35
N ARG A 52 -1.75 6.16 -12.44
CA ARG A 52 -2.92 5.86 -13.26
C ARG A 52 -3.22 4.37 -13.14
N THR A 53 -4.45 4.04 -12.75
CA THR A 53 -4.90 2.66 -12.55
C THR A 53 -6.13 2.38 -13.40
N TYR A 54 -6.14 1.24 -14.09
CA TYR A 54 -7.28 0.76 -14.84
C TYR A 54 -7.45 -0.75 -14.66
N PHE A 55 -8.70 -1.21 -14.69
CA PHE A 55 -9.05 -2.61 -14.53
C PHE A 55 -9.50 -3.17 -15.88
N ARG A 56 -8.93 -4.31 -16.26
CA ARG A 56 -9.36 -5.07 -17.44
C ARG A 56 -9.99 -6.37 -17.00
N ARG A 57 -10.90 -6.87 -17.82
CA ARG A 57 -11.48 -8.19 -17.59
C ARG A 57 -10.37 -9.23 -17.73
N SER A 58 -10.23 -10.10 -16.73
CA SER A 58 -9.34 -11.25 -16.86
C SER A 58 -9.93 -12.24 -17.86
N LEU A 59 -9.14 -12.62 -18.86
CA LEU A 59 -9.56 -13.56 -19.91
C LEU A 59 -9.44 -15.03 -19.46
N VAL A 60 -8.79 -15.26 -18.32
CA VAL A 60 -8.54 -16.60 -17.77
C VAL A 60 -9.81 -17.19 -17.12
N ASP A 61 -10.77 -16.35 -16.75
CA ASP A 61 -11.99 -16.75 -16.08
C ASP A 61 -13.15 -16.95 -17.08
N THR A 62 -13.19 -18.14 -17.70
CA THR A 62 -14.27 -18.54 -18.62
C THR A 62 -15.62 -18.73 -17.93
N ALA A 63 -15.65 -18.90 -16.59
CA ALA A 63 -16.89 -19.00 -15.81
C ALA A 63 -17.47 -17.61 -15.46
N GLY A 64 -16.61 -16.63 -15.19
CA GLY A 64 -16.96 -15.24 -14.85
C GLY A 64 -17.65 -14.44 -15.96
N GLY A 65 -17.54 -14.86 -17.23
CA GLY A 65 -18.14 -14.17 -18.37
C GLY A 65 -19.68 -14.10 -18.34
N LYS A 66 -20.36 -15.15 -17.86
CA LYS A 66 -21.83 -15.18 -17.65
C LYS A 66 -22.24 -14.38 -16.40
N LEU A 67 -21.43 -14.42 -15.36
CA LEU A 67 -21.68 -13.78 -14.06
C LEU A 67 -21.64 -12.24 -14.13
N GLN A 68 -20.97 -11.64 -15.13
CA GLN A 68 -20.90 -10.17 -15.28
C GLN A 68 -22.18 -9.50 -15.79
N GLN A 69 -23.07 -10.26 -16.45
CA GLN A 69 -24.41 -9.81 -16.81
C GLN A 69 -25.42 -10.08 -15.68
N THR A 70 -24.99 -10.73 -14.60
CA THR A 70 -25.82 -10.96 -13.44
C THR A 70 -26.20 -9.62 -12.83
N ASN A 71 -27.50 -9.43 -12.69
CA ASN A 71 -28.02 -8.34 -11.90
C ASN A 71 -27.97 -8.74 -10.43
N ILE A 72 -27.45 -7.85 -9.59
CA ILE A 72 -27.44 -8.02 -8.15
C ILE A 72 -28.47 -7.07 -7.58
N THR A 73 -29.36 -7.60 -6.74
CA THR A 73 -30.24 -6.82 -5.89
C THR A 73 -29.50 -6.50 -4.60
N ASN A 74 -29.33 -5.23 -4.29
CA ASN A 74 -28.77 -4.78 -3.01
C ASN A 74 -29.42 -3.43 -2.66
N ILE A 75 -29.05 -2.83 -1.53
CA ILE A 75 -29.45 -1.49 -1.14
C ILE A 75 -29.17 -0.48 -2.27
N ASN A 76 -30.11 0.40 -2.52
CA ASN A 76 -29.96 1.53 -3.41
C ASN A 76 -29.01 2.54 -2.77
N LEU A 77 -27.72 2.31 -2.96
CA LEU A 77 -26.68 3.10 -2.33
C LEU A 77 -26.85 4.60 -2.65
N ALA A 78 -27.23 4.99 -3.88
CA ALA A 78 -27.42 6.41 -4.20
C ALA A 78 -28.52 7.07 -3.36
N ALA A 79 -29.67 6.41 -3.22
CA ALA A 79 -30.76 6.92 -2.38
C ALA A 79 -30.33 6.96 -0.90
N LEU A 80 -29.63 5.93 -0.42
CA LEU A 80 -29.12 5.89 0.96
C LEU A 80 -28.10 7.00 1.22
N LEU A 81 -27.18 7.25 0.28
CA LEU A 81 -26.22 8.35 0.37
C LEU A 81 -26.94 9.69 0.47
N ILE A 82 -27.93 9.94 -0.40
CA ILE A 82 -28.71 11.19 -0.36
C ILE A 82 -29.38 11.37 1.00
N SER A 83 -29.98 10.31 1.55
CA SER A 83 -30.60 10.34 2.88
C SER A 83 -29.57 10.59 3.99
N PHE A 84 -28.43 9.92 3.96
CA PHE A 84 -27.36 10.11 4.94
C PHE A 84 -26.81 11.54 4.92
N LEU A 85 -26.58 12.08 3.71
CA LEU A 85 -26.07 13.43 3.51
C LEU A 85 -27.10 14.50 3.90
N SER A 86 -28.40 14.21 3.75
CA SER A 86 -29.46 15.17 4.09
C SER A 86 -29.51 15.50 5.57
N ALA A 87 -29.02 14.63 6.45
CA ALA A 87 -29.10 14.80 7.91
C ALA A 87 -28.46 16.13 8.39
N ASN A 88 -27.47 16.66 7.67
CA ASN A 88 -26.79 17.91 8.00
C ASN A 88 -27.26 19.13 7.17
N LEU A 89 -28.30 18.97 6.34
CA LEU A 89 -28.80 20.04 5.47
C LEU A 89 -29.97 20.80 6.11
N ASP A 90 -30.29 21.98 5.60
CA ASP A 90 -31.49 22.71 6.05
C ASP A 90 -32.75 21.89 5.74
N TYR A 91 -33.73 21.96 6.64
CA TYR A 91 -35.01 21.23 6.52
C TYR A 91 -35.69 21.35 5.15
N PHE A 92 -35.68 22.54 4.54
CA PHE A 92 -36.23 22.75 3.20
C PHE A 92 -35.53 21.89 2.14
N VAL A 93 -34.20 21.80 2.20
CA VAL A 93 -33.41 20.99 1.27
C VAL A 93 -33.67 19.50 1.51
N GLN A 94 -33.80 19.07 2.77
CA GLN A 94 -34.18 17.70 3.10
C GLN A 94 -35.55 17.34 2.51
N ARG A 95 -36.52 18.26 2.61
CA ARG A 95 -37.86 18.08 2.05
C ARG A 95 -37.84 17.98 0.52
N GLU A 96 -37.12 18.86 -0.16
CA GLU A 96 -36.93 18.80 -1.62
C GLU A 96 -36.28 17.47 -2.05
N LEU A 97 -35.27 17.00 -1.32
CA LEU A 97 -34.65 15.69 -1.58
C LEU A 97 -35.65 14.54 -1.37
N SER A 98 -36.50 14.62 -0.35
CA SER A 98 -37.57 13.65 -0.12
C SER A 98 -38.57 13.63 -1.26
N PHE A 99 -39.03 14.79 -1.73
CA PHE A 99 -39.95 14.89 -2.86
C PHE A 99 -39.32 14.37 -4.15
N MET A 100 -38.06 14.71 -4.41
CA MET A 100 -37.29 14.20 -5.55
C MET A 100 -37.18 12.67 -5.53
N LEU A 101 -36.88 12.05 -4.38
CA LEU A 101 -36.80 10.59 -4.25
C LEU A 101 -38.14 9.92 -4.58
N HIS A 102 -39.25 10.53 -4.13
CA HIS A 102 -40.60 10.07 -4.42
C HIS A 102 -40.97 10.25 -5.91
N ASP A 103 -40.77 11.44 -6.48
CA ASP A 103 -41.08 11.75 -7.89
C ASP A 103 -40.31 10.86 -8.87
N LEU A 104 -39.05 10.56 -8.56
CA LEU A 104 -38.22 9.64 -9.33
C LEU A 104 -38.52 8.15 -9.06
N ASN A 105 -39.55 7.83 -8.29
CA ASN A 105 -39.94 6.47 -7.91
C ASN A 105 -38.77 5.63 -7.38
N GLN A 106 -37.93 6.23 -6.52
CA GLN A 106 -36.79 5.51 -5.95
C GLN A 106 -37.24 4.51 -4.89
N THR A 107 -36.54 3.38 -4.84
CA THR A 107 -36.77 2.30 -3.88
C THR A 107 -35.55 2.11 -2.98
N ILE A 108 -35.76 1.52 -1.80
CA ILE A 108 -34.71 1.24 -0.81
C ILE A 108 -33.70 0.21 -1.35
N ALA A 109 -34.17 -0.82 -2.07
CA ALA A 109 -33.33 -1.78 -2.77
C ALA A 109 -33.37 -1.55 -4.29
N THR A 110 -32.27 -1.81 -4.99
CA THR A 110 -32.14 -1.68 -6.44
C THR A 110 -31.44 -2.90 -7.03
N THR A 111 -31.83 -3.25 -8.25
CA THR A 111 -31.26 -4.37 -9.01
C THR A 111 -30.43 -3.82 -10.17
N ARG A 112 -29.13 -4.08 -10.18
CA ARG A 112 -28.19 -3.50 -11.15
C ARG A 112 -27.15 -4.51 -11.63
N PRO A 113 -26.64 -4.37 -12.87
CA PRO A 113 -25.52 -5.16 -13.35
C PRO A 113 -24.27 -4.94 -12.50
N VAL A 114 -23.51 -6.01 -12.26
CA VAL A 114 -22.25 -5.99 -11.50
C VAL A 114 -21.28 -4.90 -11.97
N GLY A 115 -21.09 -4.76 -13.29
CA GLY A 115 -20.18 -3.75 -13.85
C GLY A 115 -20.56 -2.31 -13.52
N GLN A 116 -21.87 -2.02 -13.38
CA GLN A 116 -22.36 -0.70 -12.98
C GLN A 116 -22.12 -0.43 -11.50
N LEU A 117 -22.34 -1.43 -10.64
CA LEU A 117 -22.08 -1.30 -9.20
C LEU A 117 -20.59 -1.17 -8.90
N LEU A 118 -19.74 -1.95 -9.57
CA LEU A 118 -18.29 -1.98 -9.30
C LEU A 118 -17.54 -0.79 -9.90
N PHE A 119 -17.65 -0.53 -11.21
CA PHE A 119 -16.68 0.34 -11.91
C PHE A 119 -17.29 1.46 -12.75
N THR A 120 -18.23 1.15 -13.64
CA THR A 120 -18.70 2.16 -14.61
C THR A 120 -19.56 3.24 -13.97
N GLY A 121 -20.10 2.92 -12.79
CA GLY A 121 -21.19 3.62 -12.15
C GLY A 121 -22.45 3.61 -13.00
N TYR A 122 -23.54 4.09 -12.41
CA TYR A 122 -24.75 4.42 -13.13
C TYR A 122 -24.98 5.92 -13.08
N ARG A 123 -25.32 6.51 -14.22
CA ARG A 123 -25.92 7.85 -14.29
C ARG A 123 -27.42 7.68 -14.22
N GLY A 124 -28.07 8.57 -13.51
CA GLY A 124 -29.52 8.62 -13.43
C GLY A 124 -29.99 10.00 -13.01
N PRO A 125 -31.25 10.35 -13.29
CA PRO A 125 -31.83 11.63 -12.91
C PRO A 125 -31.68 11.88 -11.41
N LEU A 126 -31.66 10.82 -10.59
CA LEU A 126 -31.43 10.89 -9.15
C LEU A 126 -30.16 11.63 -8.78
N TRP A 127 -29.01 11.20 -9.30
CA TRP A 127 -27.72 11.77 -8.89
C TRP A 127 -27.55 13.21 -9.39
N ASP A 128 -27.96 13.47 -10.64
CA ASP A 128 -27.85 14.79 -11.25
C ASP A 128 -28.77 15.82 -10.57
N GLN A 129 -29.99 15.43 -10.21
CA GLN A 129 -30.92 16.31 -9.48
C GLN A 129 -30.47 16.55 -8.04
N ALA A 130 -30.00 15.50 -7.33
CA ALA A 130 -29.46 15.65 -5.99
C ALA A 130 -28.28 16.64 -5.96
N ARG A 131 -27.37 16.55 -6.94
CA ARG A 131 -26.26 17.50 -7.07
C ARG A 131 -26.73 18.93 -7.32
N LYS A 132 -27.74 19.14 -8.17
CA LYS A 132 -28.30 20.48 -8.41
C LYS A 132 -28.89 21.10 -7.13
N LEU A 133 -29.59 20.30 -6.33
CA LEU A 133 -30.21 20.75 -5.08
C LEU A 133 -29.18 21.05 -3.98
N VAL A 134 -28.15 20.20 -3.86
CA VAL A 134 -27.18 20.29 -2.75
C VAL A 134 -25.97 21.15 -3.11
N CYS A 135 -25.34 20.91 -4.26
CA CYS A 135 -24.02 21.45 -4.59
C CYS A 135 -24.01 22.93 -4.97
N ALA A 136 -25.18 23.55 -5.16
CA ALA A 136 -25.28 25.00 -5.32
C ALA A 136 -25.04 25.76 -4.01
N ARG A 137 -25.27 25.11 -2.85
CA ARG A 137 -25.26 25.74 -1.53
C ARG A 137 -24.34 25.07 -0.52
N TYR A 138 -24.02 23.80 -0.72
CA TYR A 138 -23.18 23.00 0.16
C TYR A 138 -22.08 22.31 -0.65
N GLN A 139 -20.85 22.35 -0.14
CA GLN A 139 -19.75 21.58 -0.72
C GLN A 139 -19.66 20.24 0.00
N HIS A 140 -20.09 19.15 -0.65
CA HIS A 140 -20.03 17.80 -0.08
C HIS A 140 -19.08 16.88 -0.87
N PRO A 141 -17.96 16.42 -0.26
CA PRO A 141 -17.10 15.40 -0.85
C PRO A 141 -17.88 14.09 -1.10
N GLY A 142 -17.64 13.42 -2.22
CA GLY A 142 -18.37 12.21 -2.62
C GLY A 142 -19.75 12.43 -3.25
N LEU A 143 -20.33 13.64 -3.23
CA LEU A 143 -21.55 13.98 -3.99
C LEU A 143 -21.25 15.00 -5.09
N CYS A 144 -20.57 16.10 -4.75
CA CYS A 144 -20.39 17.24 -5.67
C CYS A 144 -19.22 17.07 -6.64
N ASP A 145 -18.23 16.27 -6.26
CA ASP A 145 -17.00 15.94 -6.99
C ASP A 145 -17.14 14.75 -7.94
N VAL A 146 -18.23 13.98 -7.84
CA VAL A 146 -18.46 12.77 -8.64
C VAL A 146 -19.71 12.87 -9.53
N ASP A 147 -19.55 12.44 -10.78
CA ASP A 147 -20.63 12.43 -11.77
C ASP A 147 -21.44 11.12 -11.80
N ARG A 148 -20.97 10.10 -11.07
CA ARG A 148 -21.54 8.75 -11.05
C ARG A 148 -21.25 8.11 -9.70
N LEU A 149 -22.09 7.18 -9.28
CA LEU A 149 -21.84 6.36 -8.10
C LEU A 149 -21.44 4.94 -8.49
N ALA A 150 -20.33 4.47 -7.92
CA ALA A 150 -19.82 3.11 -8.01
C ALA A 150 -19.03 2.77 -6.73
N TYR A 151 -18.82 1.50 -6.41
CA TYR A 151 -17.96 1.10 -5.31
C TYR A 151 -16.49 1.46 -5.57
N PHE A 152 -16.00 1.22 -6.80
CA PHE A 152 -14.70 1.65 -7.28
C PHE A 152 -14.86 2.74 -8.36
N ARG A 153 -14.45 3.96 -8.06
CA ARG A 153 -14.57 5.18 -8.88
C ARG A 153 -13.56 5.26 -10.04
N THR A 154 -13.39 4.17 -10.78
CA THR A 154 -12.35 4.03 -11.81
C THR A 154 -12.65 4.82 -13.10
N TYR A 155 -13.92 5.24 -13.30
CA TYR A 155 -14.36 6.06 -14.43
C TYR A 155 -13.64 7.42 -14.51
N ASN A 156 -13.24 7.98 -13.38
CA ASN A 156 -12.47 9.23 -13.32
C ASN A 156 -10.96 8.97 -13.32
N VAL A 157 -10.49 7.91 -12.67
CA VAL A 157 -9.05 7.62 -12.50
C VAL A 157 -8.35 7.15 -13.78
N THR A 158 -9.12 6.62 -14.73
CA THR A 158 -8.65 6.38 -16.10
C THR A 158 -8.38 7.67 -16.89
N ARG A 159 -9.07 8.77 -16.55
CA ARG A 159 -8.99 10.09 -17.24
C ARG A 159 -8.18 11.15 -16.47
N ARG A 160 -8.17 11.09 -15.14
CA ARG A 160 -7.43 11.98 -14.23
C ARG A 160 -6.54 11.11 -13.35
N ALA A 161 -5.22 11.26 -13.47
CA ALA A 161 -4.29 10.57 -12.60
C ALA A 161 -4.54 10.93 -11.11
N SER A 162 -4.04 10.11 -10.19
CA SER A 162 -4.16 10.30 -8.73
C SER A 162 -3.65 11.65 -8.25
N ALA A 163 -3.69 11.90 -6.94
CA ALA A 163 -2.88 12.96 -6.35
C ALA A 163 -1.39 12.82 -6.74
N THR A 164 -0.65 13.92 -6.67
CA THR A 164 0.80 13.90 -6.83
C THR A 164 1.42 13.29 -5.57
N TYR A 165 2.31 12.33 -5.78
CA TYR A 165 3.07 11.67 -4.74
C TYR A 165 4.55 12.02 -4.88
N SER A 166 5.27 12.05 -3.77
CA SER A 166 6.72 12.14 -3.73
C SER A 166 7.31 10.88 -3.16
N LEU A 167 8.18 10.25 -3.93
CA LEU A 167 8.95 9.06 -3.59
C LEU A 167 10.36 9.46 -3.17
N GLY A 168 10.81 8.96 -2.02
CA GLY A 168 12.22 9.04 -1.63
C GLY A 168 13.08 8.09 -2.48
N MET A 169 14.05 8.64 -3.22
CA MET A 169 14.96 7.84 -4.06
C MET A 169 16.13 7.25 -3.26
N GLY A 170 16.35 7.75 -2.04
CA GLY A 170 17.37 7.28 -1.12
C GLY A 170 18.82 7.38 -1.63
N VAL A 171 19.12 8.44 -2.39
CA VAL A 171 20.44 8.66 -3.01
C VAL A 171 21.52 8.93 -1.96
N ASP A 172 21.25 9.86 -1.04
CA ASP A 172 22.20 10.24 0.02
C ASP A 172 21.96 9.46 1.32
N ASP A 173 20.69 9.23 1.66
CA ASP A 173 20.26 8.44 2.82
C ASP A 173 19.32 7.32 2.36
N ARG A 174 19.55 6.09 2.81
CA ARG A 174 18.71 4.94 2.44
C ARG A 174 17.40 4.89 3.20
N ALA A 175 17.28 5.54 4.36
CA ALA A 175 16.08 5.49 5.18
C ALA A 175 14.77 5.88 4.45
N PRO A 176 14.73 6.95 3.60
CA PRO A 176 13.53 7.30 2.86
C PRO A 176 13.32 6.49 1.56
N TYR A 177 14.19 5.54 1.23
CA TYR A 177 14.05 4.78 -0.02
C TYR A 177 12.72 4.03 -0.06
N GLY A 178 11.92 4.25 -1.11
CA GLY A 178 10.63 3.56 -1.27
C GLY A 178 9.48 4.17 -0.45
N MET A 179 9.77 5.13 0.44
CA MET A 179 8.74 5.85 1.19
C MET A 179 8.04 6.86 0.27
N VAL A 180 6.72 6.79 0.26
CA VAL A 180 5.85 7.68 -0.49
C VAL A 180 5.19 8.64 0.46
N ARG A 181 5.20 9.90 0.07
CA ARG A 181 4.52 11.01 0.73
C ARG A 181 3.51 11.63 -0.21
N LEU A 182 2.38 12.08 0.31
CA LEU A 182 1.46 12.91 -0.47
C LEU A 182 2.13 14.27 -0.74
N TRP A 183 2.26 14.65 -2.01
CA TRP A 183 2.77 15.96 -2.37
C TRP A 183 1.66 16.98 -2.23
N ASN A 184 1.70 17.77 -1.15
CA ASN A 184 0.63 18.68 -0.81
C ASN A 184 1.16 20.11 -0.74
N GLU A 185 0.66 21.00 -1.62
CA GLU A 185 0.92 22.44 -1.52
C GLU A 185 0.09 23.12 -0.41
N GLY A 186 -0.78 22.37 0.27
CA GLY A 186 -1.67 22.87 1.33
C GLY A 186 -1.85 21.94 2.53
N ALA A 187 -0.90 21.03 2.82
CA ALA A 187 -0.98 20.25 4.06
C ALA A 187 -0.93 21.18 5.27
N ILE A 188 -2.01 21.21 6.05
CA ILE A 188 -2.01 21.87 7.35
C ILE A 188 -1.14 21.02 8.27
N LYS A 189 0.02 21.57 8.66
CA LYS A 189 0.88 20.99 9.70
C LYS A 189 0.07 20.75 10.97
N GLY A 190 0.22 19.60 11.60
CA GLY A 190 -0.53 19.15 12.76
C GLY A 190 -1.86 18.46 12.44
N SER A 191 -2.25 18.31 11.16
CA SER A 191 -3.44 17.53 10.81
C SER A 191 -3.15 16.02 10.90
N PRO A 192 -4.15 15.17 11.21
CA PRO A 192 -3.93 13.71 11.19
C PRO A 192 -3.69 13.11 9.78
N CYS A 193 -3.66 14.00 8.78
CA CYS A 193 -3.34 13.78 7.38
C CYS A 193 -1.93 14.22 7.00
N GLU A 194 -1.22 14.92 7.88
CA GLU A 194 0.21 15.22 7.78
C GLU A 194 1.05 13.93 7.74
N HIS A 195 0.54 12.82 8.26
CA HIS A 195 1.26 11.56 8.41
C HIS A 195 0.84 10.47 7.40
N PHE A 196 0.33 10.82 6.21
CA PHE A 196 0.10 9.83 5.14
C PHE A 196 1.42 9.45 4.43
N ASP A 197 2.43 9.13 5.23
CA ASP A 197 3.77 8.74 4.81
C ASP A 197 3.96 7.25 5.05
N GLY A 198 4.37 6.52 4.02
CA GLY A 198 4.58 5.08 4.15
C GLY A 198 5.01 4.42 2.85
N TYR A 199 5.27 3.12 2.93
CA TYR A 199 5.46 2.27 1.76
C TYR A 199 4.11 2.01 1.09
N THR A 200 4.08 1.97 -0.24
CA THR A 200 2.86 1.63 -1.00
C THR A 200 2.69 0.13 -1.23
N GLY A 201 3.60 -0.68 -0.67
CA GLY A 201 3.68 -2.12 -0.90
C GLY A 201 4.39 -2.51 -2.18
N GLU A 202 4.74 -1.56 -3.07
CA GLU A 202 5.40 -1.85 -4.34
C GLU A 202 6.92 -2.03 -4.20
N MET A 203 7.54 -1.28 -3.29
CA MET A 203 8.98 -1.26 -3.06
C MET A 203 9.29 -1.17 -1.56
N PHE A 204 10.29 -1.93 -1.11
CA PHE A 204 10.83 -1.88 0.24
C PHE A 204 12.34 -1.65 0.19
N PRO A 205 12.96 -1.12 1.26
CA PRO A 205 14.39 -0.94 1.33
C PRO A 205 15.12 -2.28 1.29
N SER A 206 16.28 -2.33 0.63
CA SER A 206 17.15 -3.51 0.64
C SER A 206 17.67 -3.80 2.05
N ARG A 207 17.77 -5.08 2.44
CA ARG A 207 18.34 -5.50 3.73
C ARG A 207 17.65 -4.86 4.93
N PHE A 208 16.32 -4.84 4.91
CA PHE A 208 15.51 -4.30 5.98
C PHE A 208 15.58 -5.16 7.26
N ASP A 209 15.45 -4.52 8.42
CA ASP A 209 15.34 -5.24 9.69
C ASP A 209 13.90 -5.74 9.87
N ARG A 210 13.72 -7.07 9.88
CA ARG A 210 12.42 -7.72 10.07
C ARG A 210 11.77 -7.43 11.43
N ARG A 211 12.52 -6.91 12.42
CA ARG A 211 11.98 -6.51 13.73
C ARG A 211 11.28 -5.16 13.68
N GLN A 212 11.55 -4.35 12.65
CA GLN A 212 10.93 -3.05 12.50
C GLN A 212 9.53 -3.19 11.90
N SER A 213 8.59 -2.41 12.45
CA SER A 213 7.26 -2.28 11.87
C SER A 213 7.33 -1.30 10.70
N PHE A 214 6.85 -1.72 9.52
CA PHE A 214 6.81 -0.88 8.33
C PHE A 214 5.42 -0.25 8.18
N PRO A 215 5.31 1.09 8.11
CA PRO A 215 4.05 1.73 7.78
C PRO A 215 3.76 1.52 6.29
N ILE A 216 2.62 0.92 5.99
CA ILE A 216 2.07 0.85 4.63
C ILE A 216 0.91 1.82 4.49
N VAL A 217 0.89 2.50 3.36
CA VAL A 217 -0.21 3.36 2.96
C VAL A 217 -0.70 2.93 1.59
N LEU A 218 -2.01 2.68 1.48
CA LEU A 218 -2.70 2.42 0.22
C LEU A 218 -3.71 3.56 -0.01
N PRO A 219 -3.25 4.70 -0.56
CA PRO A 219 -4.09 5.89 -0.74
C PRO A 219 -5.38 5.59 -1.50
N GLU A 220 -5.32 4.70 -2.50
CA GLU A 220 -6.44 4.36 -3.36
C GLU A 220 -7.56 3.58 -2.64
N LEU A 221 -7.24 2.96 -1.50
CA LEU A 221 -8.16 2.21 -0.63
C LEU A 221 -8.40 2.93 0.72
N CYS A 222 -7.76 4.08 0.94
CA CYS A 222 -7.71 4.77 2.24
C CYS A 222 -7.29 3.87 3.41
N LEU A 223 -6.38 2.94 3.14
CA LEU A 223 -5.85 2.04 4.16
C LEU A 223 -4.50 2.55 4.64
N ARG A 224 -4.34 2.62 5.97
CA ARG A 224 -3.05 2.71 6.64
C ARG A 224 -2.87 1.42 7.41
N LEU A 225 -1.74 0.76 7.19
CA LEU A 225 -1.45 -0.55 7.74
C LEU A 225 -0.07 -0.53 8.41
N THR A 226 0.13 -1.37 9.41
CA THR A 226 1.47 -1.72 9.91
C THR A 226 1.79 -3.16 9.51
N LEU A 227 3.04 -3.41 9.13
CA LEU A 227 3.53 -4.75 8.86
C LEU A 227 4.20 -5.34 10.08
N GLU A 228 3.76 -6.55 10.44
CA GLU A 228 4.38 -7.37 11.48
C GLU A 228 4.92 -8.65 10.85
N TYR A 229 6.18 -8.95 11.14
CA TYR A 229 6.83 -10.16 10.64
C TYR A 229 6.18 -11.41 11.21
N ASP A 230 5.82 -12.35 10.31
CA ASP A 230 5.10 -13.58 10.63
C ASP A 230 5.93 -14.85 10.37
N GLY A 231 6.98 -14.76 9.55
CA GLY A 231 7.88 -15.88 9.29
C GLY A 231 8.59 -15.81 7.95
N GLU A 232 9.20 -16.91 7.56
CA GLU A 232 9.83 -17.06 6.24
C GLU A 232 8.97 -17.98 5.36
N GLN A 233 8.88 -17.66 4.07
CA GLN A 233 8.10 -18.43 3.12
C GLN A 233 8.81 -18.47 1.76
N LEU A 234 8.83 -19.65 1.13
CA LEU A 234 9.34 -19.80 -0.22
C LEU A 234 8.25 -19.49 -1.24
N VAL A 235 8.49 -18.51 -2.10
CA VAL A 235 7.60 -18.16 -3.22
C VAL A 235 8.37 -18.42 -4.51
N ASN A 236 7.87 -19.36 -5.33
CA ASN A 236 8.52 -19.79 -6.57
C ASN A 236 10.01 -20.13 -6.38
N GLY A 237 10.40 -20.69 -5.23
CA GLY A 237 11.79 -21.03 -4.89
C GLY A 237 12.69 -19.86 -4.50
N ILE A 238 12.13 -18.70 -4.16
CA ILE A 238 12.85 -17.56 -3.57
C ILE A 238 12.41 -17.44 -2.11
N LEU A 239 13.37 -17.33 -1.18
CA LEU A 239 13.09 -17.10 0.23
C LEU A 239 12.59 -15.67 0.42
N GLY A 240 11.39 -15.53 0.96
CA GLY A 240 10.81 -14.25 1.34
C GLY A 240 10.51 -14.19 2.83
N HIS A 241 10.54 -12.99 3.38
CA HIS A 241 9.98 -12.69 4.69
C HIS A 241 8.49 -12.37 4.54
N ARG A 242 7.64 -13.12 5.24
CA ARG A 242 6.20 -12.90 5.28
C ARG A 242 5.87 -11.90 6.39
N PHE A 243 5.01 -10.96 6.05
CA PHE A 243 4.46 -9.96 6.95
C PHE A 243 2.95 -10.02 6.93
N VAL A 244 2.32 -10.01 8.10
CA VAL A 244 0.89 -9.78 8.24
C VAL A 244 0.67 -8.28 8.39
N ALA A 245 -0.29 -7.74 7.64
CA ALA A 245 -0.65 -6.34 7.72
C ALA A 245 -1.85 -6.16 8.67
N LYS A 246 -1.71 -5.24 9.62
CA LYS A 246 -2.79 -4.83 10.52
C LYS A 246 -3.24 -3.44 10.15
N ALA A 247 -4.54 -3.19 10.11
CA ALA A 247 -5.00 -1.83 9.89
C ALA A 247 -4.75 -0.99 11.13
N ILE A 248 -4.36 0.25 10.89
CA ILE A 248 -4.39 1.29 11.90
C ILE A 248 -5.83 1.81 11.87
N GLU A 249 -6.59 1.61 12.95
CA GLU A 249 -7.97 2.07 13.07
C GLU A 249 -8.06 3.59 12.82
N PRO A 250 -9.17 4.08 12.24
CA PRO A 250 -9.24 5.47 11.84
C PRO A 250 -9.23 6.40 13.05
N PHE A 251 -8.50 7.49 12.84
CA PHE A 251 -8.59 8.73 13.58
C PHE A 251 -10.01 9.33 13.46
N ASN A 252 -10.30 10.29 14.32
CA ASN A 252 -11.62 10.88 14.51
C ASN A 252 -12.19 11.51 13.21
N ARG A 253 -13.51 11.71 13.14
CA ARG A 253 -14.24 12.25 11.95
C ARG A 253 -13.70 13.58 11.39
N THR A 254 -12.92 14.33 12.16
CA THR A 254 -12.32 15.62 11.79
C THR A 254 -11.14 15.51 10.83
N ASP A 255 -10.71 14.29 10.51
CA ASP A 255 -9.43 14.02 9.87
C ASP A 255 -9.58 13.58 8.42
N GLN A 256 -10.46 14.26 7.67
CA GLN A 256 -10.61 14.04 6.24
C GLN A 256 -9.35 14.48 5.50
N CYS A 257 -8.56 13.52 5.06
CA CYS A 257 -7.32 13.79 4.33
C CYS A 257 -7.61 14.15 2.89
N ILE A 258 -6.87 15.13 2.34
CA ILE A 258 -6.95 15.55 0.92
C ILE A 258 -6.72 14.36 -0.06
N ALA A 259 -6.08 13.28 0.37
CA ALA A 259 -5.97 12.03 -0.39
C ALA A 259 -7.34 11.38 -0.73
N ALA A 260 -8.38 11.67 0.07
CA ALA A 260 -9.77 11.27 -0.12
C ALA A 260 -10.33 11.64 -1.51
N ASP A 261 -10.02 12.86 -1.96
CA ASP A 261 -10.54 13.40 -3.21
C ASP A 261 -10.11 12.57 -4.43
N TYR A 262 -8.96 11.90 -4.32
CA TYR A 262 -8.38 11.07 -5.38
C TYR A 262 -8.50 9.56 -5.12
N SER A 263 -9.14 9.14 -4.03
CA SER A 263 -9.32 7.73 -3.72
C SER A 263 -10.17 7.02 -4.77
N THR A 264 -9.84 5.77 -5.08
CA THR A 264 -10.69 4.97 -5.97
C THR A 264 -11.89 4.38 -5.25
N LEU A 265 -11.87 4.31 -3.92
CA LEU A 265 -12.88 3.57 -3.15
C LEU A 265 -13.96 4.50 -2.59
N THR A 266 -15.22 4.11 -2.76
CA THR A 266 -16.35 4.75 -2.09
C THR A 266 -16.51 4.11 -0.71
N SER A 267 -15.91 4.71 0.31
CA SER A 267 -16.00 4.27 1.70
C SER A 267 -16.11 5.43 2.69
N ASN A 268 -16.38 5.12 3.96
CA ASN A 268 -16.44 6.07 5.05
C ASN A 268 -15.05 6.66 5.33
N GLU A 269 -14.01 5.83 5.33
CA GLU A 269 -12.63 6.24 5.58
C GLU A 269 -12.10 7.15 4.48
N CYS A 270 -12.62 7.00 3.25
CA CYS A 270 -12.27 7.88 2.14
C CYS A 270 -13.11 9.15 2.12
N LEU A 271 -14.45 9.02 2.05
CA LEU A 271 -15.32 10.12 1.64
C LEU A 271 -16.33 10.52 2.73
N GLY A 272 -16.26 9.91 3.91
CA GLY A 272 -17.27 10.10 4.96
C GLY A 272 -18.66 9.60 4.56
N LEU A 273 -18.75 8.67 3.62
CA LEU A 273 -20.01 8.08 3.16
C LEU A 273 -20.34 6.82 3.97
N PRO A 274 -21.62 6.42 4.11
CA PRO A 274 -22.06 5.28 4.92
C PRO A 274 -21.70 3.92 4.28
N VAL A 275 -20.44 3.70 3.96
CA VAL A 275 -19.90 2.44 3.45
C VAL A 275 -18.69 2.09 4.30
N PHE A 276 -18.87 1.18 5.24
CA PHE A 276 -17.92 0.90 6.31
C PHE A 276 -17.16 -0.39 6.04
N ARG A 277 -15.87 -0.38 6.35
CA ARG A 277 -15.05 -1.58 6.33
C ARG A 277 -15.44 -2.52 7.47
N ASP A 278 -15.47 -3.82 7.21
CA ASP A 278 -15.63 -4.86 8.22
C ASP A 278 -14.25 -5.25 8.79
N ASP A 279 -14.00 -4.86 10.04
CA ASP A 279 -12.70 -5.02 10.71
C ASP A 279 -12.54 -6.38 11.42
N THR A 280 -13.57 -7.22 11.42
CA THR A 280 -13.52 -8.56 12.05
C THR A 280 -12.51 -9.51 11.40
N GLN A 281 -12.12 -9.24 10.15
CA GLN A 281 -11.21 -10.06 9.35
C GLN A 281 -9.72 -9.86 9.67
N GLN A 282 -9.36 -8.89 10.50
CA GLN A 282 -7.95 -8.51 10.74
C GLN A 282 -7.20 -9.45 11.70
N ASN A 283 -7.91 -10.31 12.44
CA ASN A 283 -7.32 -11.19 13.47
C ASN A 283 -7.08 -12.64 13.00
N VAL A 284 -7.25 -12.95 11.72
CA VAL A 284 -7.06 -14.32 11.21
C VAL A 284 -5.57 -14.62 11.02
N ARG A 285 -4.90 -15.06 12.11
CA ARG A 285 -3.49 -15.50 12.12
C ARG A 285 -3.23 -16.87 11.48
N ARG A 286 -4.26 -17.63 11.09
CA ARG A 286 -4.10 -18.99 10.56
C ARG A 286 -4.49 -19.06 9.09
N GLU A 287 -3.60 -19.65 8.30
CA GLU A 287 -3.94 -20.23 7.01
C GLU A 287 -5.07 -21.23 7.23
N VAL A 288 -6.29 -20.84 6.84
CA VAL A 288 -7.38 -21.79 6.64
C VAL A 288 -7.30 -22.18 5.17
N PRO A 289 -7.05 -23.46 4.83
CA PRO A 289 -7.18 -23.92 3.46
C PRO A 289 -8.64 -23.73 3.02
N GLY A 290 -8.87 -22.82 2.08
CA GLY A 290 -10.23 -22.45 1.64
C GLY A 290 -10.96 -21.44 2.54
N GLY A 291 -10.27 -20.76 3.47
CA GLY A 291 -10.83 -19.66 4.28
C GLY A 291 -10.11 -18.33 4.06
N ASP A 292 -10.75 -17.24 4.51
CA ASP A 292 -10.32 -15.84 4.33
C ASP A 292 -8.93 -15.56 4.91
N ALA A 293 -7.89 -15.71 4.08
CA ALA A 293 -6.57 -15.22 4.42
C ALA A 293 -6.60 -13.68 4.49
N GLY A 294 -6.18 -13.14 5.64
CA GLY A 294 -6.09 -11.71 5.91
C GLY A 294 -5.09 -10.98 4.99
N MET A 295 -4.74 -9.74 5.33
CA MET A 295 -3.79 -8.97 4.54
C MET A 295 -2.34 -9.42 4.83
N TYR A 296 -1.57 -9.77 3.80
CA TYR A 296 -0.17 -10.14 3.95
C TYR A 296 0.68 -9.74 2.75
N LEU A 297 1.99 -9.63 2.99
CA LEU A 297 3.01 -9.41 1.97
C LEU A 297 4.19 -10.34 2.19
N ILE A 298 4.81 -10.79 1.12
CA ILE A 298 6.03 -11.59 1.14
C ILE A 298 7.10 -10.83 0.35
N VAL A 299 8.16 -10.43 1.04
CA VAL A 299 9.21 -9.57 0.50
C VAL A 299 10.55 -10.31 0.54
N GLU A 300 11.30 -10.27 -0.56
CA GLU A 300 12.66 -10.82 -0.59
C GLU A 300 13.61 -9.91 0.22
N PRO A 301 14.31 -10.45 1.23
CA PRO A 301 15.01 -9.65 2.24
C PRO A 301 16.22 -8.88 1.70
N THR A 302 16.89 -9.37 0.68
CA THR A 302 18.15 -8.80 0.19
C THR A 302 17.91 -7.57 -0.66
N THR A 303 16.91 -7.64 -1.54
CA THR A 303 16.57 -6.60 -2.52
C THR A 303 15.39 -5.74 -2.09
N GLY A 304 14.53 -6.21 -1.20
CA GLY A 304 13.28 -5.54 -0.85
C GLY A 304 12.19 -5.71 -1.91
N MET A 305 12.36 -6.63 -2.88
CA MET A 305 11.36 -6.89 -3.92
C MET A 305 10.15 -7.63 -3.37
N LEU A 306 8.95 -7.15 -3.68
CA LEU A 306 7.70 -7.85 -3.39
C LEU A 306 7.59 -9.11 -4.26
N LEU A 307 7.48 -10.27 -3.61
CA LEU A 307 7.27 -11.56 -4.26
C LEU A 307 5.79 -11.87 -4.42
N GLU A 308 5.00 -11.60 -3.38
CA GLU A 308 3.58 -11.90 -3.32
C GLU A 308 2.89 -10.98 -2.33
N SER A 309 1.64 -10.61 -2.58
CA SER A 309 0.79 -9.96 -1.59
C SER A 309 -0.68 -10.32 -1.80
N GLN A 310 -1.42 -10.24 -0.70
CA GLN A 310 -2.86 -10.33 -0.69
C GLN A 310 -3.44 -9.24 0.19
N THR A 311 -4.43 -8.53 -0.32
CA THR A 311 -5.24 -7.57 0.42
C THR A 311 -6.69 -8.00 0.29
N SER A 312 -7.34 -8.28 1.42
CA SER A 312 -8.70 -8.78 1.50
C SER A 312 -9.52 -7.86 2.37
N VAL A 313 -10.58 -7.25 1.82
CA VAL A 313 -11.44 -6.30 2.53
C VAL A 313 -12.90 -6.58 2.24
N LYS A 314 -13.74 -6.45 3.26
CA LYS A 314 -15.20 -6.54 3.15
C LYS A 314 -15.84 -5.21 3.58
N TYR A 315 -16.90 -4.81 2.87
CA TYR A 315 -17.63 -3.58 3.10
C TYR A 315 -19.11 -3.85 3.33
N HIS A 316 -19.68 -3.09 4.27
CA HIS A 316 -21.09 -3.09 4.60
C HIS A 316 -21.61 -1.65 4.70
N THR A 317 -22.93 -1.50 4.74
CA THR A 317 -23.59 -0.24 5.05
C THR A 317 -24.62 -0.47 6.16
N PHE A 318 -25.16 0.61 6.68
CA PHE A 318 -26.19 0.59 7.70
C PHE A 318 -27.42 1.34 7.17
N LEU A 319 -28.53 0.61 7.06
CA LEU A 319 -29.83 1.18 6.77
C LEU A 319 -30.42 1.70 8.10
N THR A 320 -30.73 2.99 8.15
CA THR A 320 -31.33 3.63 9.32
C THR A 320 -32.54 4.48 8.96
N PRO A 321 -33.50 4.63 9.88
CA PRO A 321 -34.57 5.60 9.76
C PRO A 321 -34.04 7.03 9.52
N ASN A 322 -34.75 7.79 8.68
CA ASN A 322 -34.56 9.23 8.53
C ASN A 322 -35.93 9.93 8.51
N ALA A 323 -36.22 10.68 9.57
CA ALA A 323 -37.51 11.34 9.79
C ALA A 323 -37.88 12.41 8.74
N HIS A 324 -36.91 12.87 7.94
CA HIS A 324 -37.11 13.94 6.97
C HIS A 324 -37.08 13.47 5.51
N ILE A 325 -36.78 12.19 5.28
CA ILE A 325 -36.78 11.57 3.96
C ILE A 325 -37.81 10.45 3.95
N GLY A 326 -38.95 10.68 3.31
CA GLY A 326 -40.10 9.76 3.32
C GLY A 326 -39.76 8.33 2.88
N LEU A 327 -38.85 8.16 1.92
CA LEU A 327 -38.39 6.84 1.46
C LEU A 327 -37.70 6.01 2.57
N PHE A 328 -37.09 6.69 3.55
CA PHE A 328 -36.33 6.06 4.64
C PHE A 328 -36.97 6.29 6.02
N GLN A 329 -38.21 6.77 6.09
CA GLN A 329 -38.83 7.14 7.36
C GLN A 329 -39.13 5.92 8.23
N ASP A 330 -39.69 4.86 7.63
CA ASP A 330 -40.20 3.67 8.34
C ASP A 330 -39.36 2.41 8.05
N VAL A 331 -38.08 2.58 7.76
CA VAL A 331 -37.17 1.46 7.48
C VAL A 331 -36.62 0.85 8.76
N PRO A 332 -36.34 -0.47 8.78
CA PRO A 332 -35.68 -1.08 9.93
C PRO A 332 -34.21 -0.65 10.01
N GLU A 333 -33.65 -0.73 11.21
CA GLU A 333 -32.20 -0.70 11.40
C GLU A 333 -31.59 -2.02 10.92
N LEU A 334 -30.72 -1.96 9.91
CA LEU A 334 -30.18 -3.16 9.28
C LEU A 334 -28.75 -2.96 8.78
N TYR A 335 -27.86 -3.88 9.17
CA TYR A 335 -26.55 -4.04 8.53
C TYR A 335 -26.69 -4.76 7.20
N VAL A 336 -26.28 -4.10 6.12
CA VAL A 336 -26.36 -4.64 4.75
C VAL A 336 -24.95 -4.88 4.22
N PRO A 337 -24.52 -6.14 3.99
CA PRO A 337 -23.25 -6.41 3.34
C PRO A 337 -23.32 -6.01 1.86
N LEU A 338 -22.28 -5.34 1.36
CA LEU A 338 -22.23 -4.83 -0.01
C LEU A 338 -21.35 -5.72 -0.89
N TYR A 339 -20.06 -5.80 -0.55
CA TYR A 339 -19.09 -6.59 -1.30
C TYR A 339 -17.86 -6.91 -0.46
N ARG A 340 -17.14 -7.94 -0.90
CA ARG A 340 -15.80 -8.28 -0.48
C ARG A 340 -14.92 -8.27 -1.72
N PHE A 341 -13.70 -7.78 -1.60
CA PHE A 341 -12.71 -7.88 -2.66
C PHE A 341 -11.41 -8.46 -2.14
N ILE A 342 -10.71 -9.14 -3.04
CA ILE A 342 -9.38 -9.68 -2.83
C ILE A 342 -8.51 -9.13 -3.94
N ARG A 343 -7.48 -8.37 -3.58
CA ARG A 343 -6.41 -7.93 -4.47
C ARG A 343 -5.23 -8.85 -4.23
N PHE A 344 -4.83 -9.60 -5.26
CA PHE A 344 -3.72 -10.53 -5.19
C PHE A 344 -2.65 -10.12 -6.20
N TYR A 345 -1.40 -10.17 -5.77
CA TYR A 345 -0.25 -9.97 -6.63
C TYR A 345 0.75 -11.10 -6.42
N ARG A 346 1.33 -11.58 -7.50
CA ARG A 346 2.48 -12.49 -7.49
C ARG A 346 3.47 -12.04 -8.56
N LEU A 347 4.75 -12.07 -8.23
CA LEU A 347 5.82 -11.74 -9.15
C LEU A 347 5.82 -12.72 -10.34
N GLY A 348 5.70 -12.18 -11.55
CA GLY A 348 5.63 -12.98 -12.78
C GLY A 348 6.93 -13.72 -13.10
N ASP A 349 6.83 -14.87 -13.76
CA ASP A 349 7.91 -15.84 -13.94
C ASP A 349 9.21 -15.26 -14.53
N ALA A 350 9.10 -14.40 -15.55
CA ALA A 350 10.26 -13.76 -16.18
C ALA A 350 11.04 -12.86 -15.20
N LYS A 351 10.32 -12.13 -14.33
CA LYS A 351 10.93 -11.31 -13.27
C LYS A 351 11.50 -12.20 -12.16
N THR A 352 10.79 -13.27 -11.79
CA THR A 352 11.27 -14.26 -10.82
C THR A 352 12.59 -14.90 -11.26
N GLN A 353 12.71 -15.29 -12.53
CA GLN A 353 13.95 -15.85 -13.07
C GLN A 353 15.09 -14.84 -13.05
N SER A 354 14.82 -13.58 -13.42
CA SER A 354 15.80 -12.50 -13.35
C SER A 354 16.28 -12.25 -11.92
N LEU A 355 15.35 -12.22 -10.97
CA LEU A 355 15.66 -12.07 -9.54
C LEU A 355 16.50 -13.24 -9.02
N LYS A 356 16.17 -14.50 -9.36
CA LYS A 356 16.98 -15.67 -9.00
C LYS A 356 18.42 -15.56 -9.49
N LYS A 357 18.61 -15.17 -10.75
CA LYS A 357 19.95 -14.97 -11.34
C LYS A 357 20.72 -13.88 -10.60
N MET A 358 20.07 -12.76 -10.29
CA MET A 358 20.67 -11.66 -9.53
C MET A 358 21.09 -12.09 -8.12
N LEU A 359 20.22 -12.81 -7.39
CA LEU A 359 20.52 -13.29 -6.04
C LEU A 359 21.66 -14.32 -6.05
N HIS A 360 21.67 -15.24 -7.02
CA HIS A 360 22.76 -16.20 -7.18
C HIS A 360 24.09 -15.49 -7.48
N LEU A 361 24.09 -14.48 -8.35
CA LEU A 361 25.29 -13.70 -8.66
C LEU A 361 25.81 -12.96 -7.41
N LEU A 362 24.91 -12.40 -6.60
CA LEU A 362 25.26 -11.69 -5.38
C LEU A 362 25.87 -12.62 -4.33
N ASP A 363 25.30 -13.82 -4.15
CA ASP A 363 25.85 -14.81 -3.22
C ASP A 363 27.20 -15.36 -3.72
N ALA A 364 27.29 -15.74 -4.99
CA ALA A 364 28.56 -16.20 -5.59
C ALA A 364 29.66 -15.14 -5.46
N GLY A 365 29.34 -13.86 -5.73
CA GLY A 365 30.28 -12.76 -5.55
C GLY A 365 30.74 -12.60 -4.10
N ARG A 366 29.83 -12.74 -3.13
CA ARG A 366 30.17 -12.76 -1.70
C ARG A 366 31.10 -13.93 -1.34
N GLN A 367 30.81 -15.13 -1.83
CA GLN A 367 31.67 -16.30 -1.57
C GLN A 367 33.06 -16.15 -2.17
N ILE A 368 33.16 -15.65 -3.41
CA ILE A 368 34.44 -15.37 -4.07
C ILE A 368 35.25 -14.32 -3.29
N ALA A 369 34.60 -13.26 -2.82
CA ALA A 369 35.25 -12.24 -2.00
C ALA A 369 35.78 -12.81 -0.68
N LEU A 370 34.99 -13.63 0.02
CA LEU A 370 35.43 -14.29 1.26
C LEU A 370 36.60 -15.24 1.03
N ALA A 371 36.56 -16.03 -0.05
CA ALA A 371 37.66 -16.91 -0.44
C ALA A 371 38.94 -16.11 -0.75
N GLY A 372 38.81 -14.98 -1.45
CA GLY A 372 39.92 -14.06 -1.71
C GLY A 372 40.53 -13.47 -0.43
N CYS A 373 39.71 -13.04 0.52
CA CYS A 373 40.16 -12.56 1.83
C CYS A 373 40.90 -13.65 2.61
N ALA A 374 40.39 -14.88 2.62
CA ALA A 374 41.04 -16.01 3.30
C ALA A 374 42.40 -16.32 2.67
N LEU A 375 42.48 -16.34 1.33
CA LEU A 375 43.73 -16.55 0.61
C LEU A 375 44.75 -15.43 0.88
N GLY A 376 44.30 -14.18 0.92
CA GLY A 376 45.13 -13.03 1.32
C GLY A 376 45.69 -13.16 2.73
N ALA A 377 44.85 -13.58 3.70
CA ALA A 377 45.27 -13.82 5.07
C ALA A 377 46.32 -14.93 5.17
N VAL A 378 46.15 -16.03 4.42
CA VAL A 378 47.15 -17.12 4.35
C VAL A 378 48.48 -16.62 3.79
N ILE A 379 48.47 -15.83 2.72
CA ILE A 379 49.70 -15.25 2.15
C ILE A 379 50.42 -14.37 3.18
N ILE A 380 49.69 -13.52 3.91
CA ILE A 380 50.26 -12.67 4.96
C ILE A 380 50.86 -13.53 6.07
N LEU A 381 50.17 -14.56 6.54
CA LEU A 381 50.69 -15.47 7.57
C LEU A 381 51.95 -16.22 7.09
N LEU A 382 51.96 -16.68 5.84
CA LEU A 382 53.14 -17.30 5.24
C LEU A 382 54.31 -16.32 5.11
N ALA A 383 54.07 -15.07 4.71
CA ALA A 383 55.10 -14.05 4.63
C ALA A 383 55.68 -13.69 6.02
N VAL A 384 54.82 -13.55 7.04
CA VAL A 384 55.25 -13.29 8.42
C VAL A 384 56.04 -14.47 8.98
N SER A 385 55.57 -15.70 8.78
CA SER A 385 56.29 -16.90 9.22
C SER A 385 57.64 -17.06 8.51
N TYR A 386 57.71 -16.76 7.21
CA TYR A 386 58.97 -16.73 6.46
C TYR A 386 59.92 -15.65 6.97
N ALA A 387 59.43 -14.43 7.21
CA ALA A 387 60.24 -13.35 7.76
C ALA A 387 60.77 -13.69 9.17
N TYR A 388 59.93 -14.28 10.02
CA TYR A 388 60.32 -14.76 11.34
C TYR A 388 61.37 -15.87 11.25
N TRP A 389 61.17 -16.86 10.38
CA TRP A 389 62.13 -17.94 10.14
C TRP A 389 63.47 -17.42 9.60
N ASN A 390 63.45 -16.44 8.69
CA ASN A 390 64.65 -15.84 8.14
C ASN A 390 65.40 -14.99 9.18
N ALA A 391 64.69 -14.30 10.07
CA ALA A 391 65.28 -13.57 11.19
C ALA A 391 65.94 -14.49 12.23
N HIS A 392 65.38 -15.70 12.44
CA HIS A 392 65.88 -16.69 13.40
C HIS A 392 66.82 -17.73 12.77
N ARG A 393 67.15 -17.60 11.48
CA ARG A 393 68.13 -18.47 10.82
C ARG A 393 69.53 -18.19 11.38
N PRO A 394 70.26 -19.20 11.90
CA PRO A 394 71.61 -18.97 12.42
C PRO A 394 72.54 -18.51 11.28
N LYS A 395 73.13 -17.31 11.42
CA LYS A 395 74.06 -16.74 10.44
C LYS A 395 75.29 -17.65 10.31
N THR A 396 75.57 -18.13 9.11
CA THR A 396 76.82 -18.86 8.81
C THR A 396 78.06 -17.96 9.02
N LYS A 397 79.17 -18.53 9.50
CA LYS A 397 80.44 -17.83 9.88
C LYS A 397 80.95 -16.79 8.85
N THR A 398 80.64 -16.95 7.58
CA THR A 398 81.04 -16.04 6.49
C THR A 398 80.32 -14.68 6.53
N GLN A 399 79.09 -14.60 7.07
CA GLN A 399 78.32 -13.36 7.18
C GLN A 399 78.70 -12.51 8.40
N GLN A 400 79.18 -13.13 9.48
CA GLN A 400 79.71 -12.41 10.66
C GLN A 400 80.99 -11.61 10.34
N ARG A 401 81.83 -12.09 9.41
CA ARG A 401 83.03 -11.37 8.96
C ARG A 401 82.74 -10.08 8.19
N LYS A 402 81.65 -10.03 7.41
CA LYS A 402 81.25 -8.80 6.68
C LYS A 402 80.66 -7.74 7.62
N LEU A 403 79.87 -8.15 8.61
CA LEU A 403 79.31 -7.20 9.59
C LEU A 403 80.41 -6.54 10.42
N HIS A 404 81.42 -7.29 10.87
CA HIS A 404 82.57 -6.73 11.60
C HIS A 404 83.45 -5.78 10.77
N ALA A 405 83.49 -5.92 9.44
CA ALA A 405 84.25 -5.03 8.57
C ALA A 405 83.57 -3.65 8.40
N GLU A 406 82.24 -3.59 8.49
CA GLU A 406 81.46 -2.37 8.26
C GLU A 406 81.42 -1.46 9.51
N TYR A 407 81.47 -2.03 10.72
CA TYR A 407 81.56 -1.25 11.97
C TYR A 407 82.93 -0.61 12.22
N HIS A 408 83.99 -1.03 11.51
CA HIS A 408 85.32 -0.42 11.64
C HIS A 408 85.50 0.88 10.85
N ILE A 409 84.55 1.27 9.99
CA ILE A 409 84.66 2.47 9.13
C ILE A 409 84.01 3.70 9.79
N VAL A 410 83.21 3.54 10.85
CA VAL A 410 82.45 4.67 11.45
C VAL A 410 82.60 4.69 12.99
N GLY A 411 83.68 5.31 13.47
CA GLY A 411 83.91 5.68 14.88
C GLY A 411 85.42 5.62 15.20
N ALA A 412 86.13 6.63 15.71
CA ALA A 412 85.87 7.92 16.39
C ALA A 412 87.21 8.74 16.31
N PRO A 413 87.46 9.92 16.97
CA PRO A 413 86.70 10.62 18.02
C PRO A 413 86.61 12.16 17.92
N THR A 414 85.88 12.68 18.90
CA THR A 414 85.62 14.06 19.36
C THR A 414 86.85 14.87 19.76
N ASN A 415 86.81 16.22 19.59
CA ASN A 415 86.88 17.19 20.70
C ASN A 415 86.72 18.67 20.26
N SER A 416 85.63 19.27 20.77
CA SER A 416 85.40 20.63 21.30
C SER A 416 86.49 21.71 21.21
N VAL A 417 86.10 22.97 20.88
CA VAL A 417 86.31 24.20 21.69
C VAL A 417 85.21 25.25 21.37
N VAL A 418 84.83 25.97 22.43
CA VAL A 418 83.78 26.99 22.69
C VAL A 418 84.10 28.39 22.13
N GLY A 419 83.08 29.24 21.89
CA GLY A 419 83.24 30.69 21.63
C GLY A 419 81.97 31.53 21.39
N ILE A 420 81.24 31.81 22.48
CA ILE A 420 80.42 32.99 22.89
C ILE A 420 80.30 34.20 21.91
N PHE A 421 79.07 34.68 21.63
CA PHE A 421 78.53 36.01 22.09
C PHE A 421 77.10 36.29 21.61
N ALA A 422 76.38 37.01 22.48
CA ALA A 422 75.00 37.47 22.38
C ALA A 422 74.79 38.65 21.42
N GLN A 423 73.63 38.70 20.77
CA GLN A 423 72.58 39.71 21.02
C GLN A 423 71.26 39.25 20.39
#